data_AF-A0A4D6XFK0-F1
#
_entry.id   AF-A0A4D6XFK0-F1
#
_cell.length_a   1.000
_cell.length_b   1.000
_cell.length_c   1.000
_cell.angle_alpha   90.00
_cell.angle_beta   90.00
_cell.angle_gamma   90.00
#
_symmetry.space_group_name_H-M   'P 1'
#
loop_
_entity.id
_entity.type
_entity.pdbx_description
1 polymer ?
#
loop_
_entity_poly.entity_id
_entity_poly.type
_entity_poly.pdbx_seq_one_letter_code
_entity_poly.pdbx_strand_id
1 'polypeptide(L)'
;MTNNRLTTIPAGIVHLGELRHLTLMANRIRMTSSNREVLLSLSRLHSLNLSHNPLHSLDLRFETAPLLRALRLNFCGLTSVPQGLELCQHLDFADLSDNSITELPAPLMQMPWVFRARINFNRNALSARTREDFYGVDRHGVTLRPRRPASQFMDRWVEGEPPATHLARSQLWARLRAREGSAGLFDVLQALTDASDFTQATDYVRSQVWSLLEALSQDEALQQQIFASAVEPRGCVDSVAERFSRLQIEVLVYKAEKRSAEAGARAQLLDLGRRLFRLEQVDQYAFGVIRQRQRDGLHVDDLEVVLGYRIRLADALSLPCQPRSMRFAPLAAITAQDERDALAAVRAAETSEAVAQSVVRRDFWIAYLRAQHAEAFADIDASFEARGTQLDEQVESLGSQDYRQRWDELASEREAARHDLALQLTRETLAQGQGASGQTAHRD
;
A
#
# COMPACT_ATOMS: atom_id res chain seq x y z
N MET A 1 -13.01 -21.77 -35.62
CA MET A 1 -14.07 -21.84 -36.64
C MET A 1 -14.79 -20.50 -36.69
N THR A 2 -14.40 -19.61 -37.60
CA THR A 2 -15.06 -18.31 -37.79
C THR A 2 -16.01 -18.33 -38.99
N ASN A 3 -17.03 -17.46 -39.02
CA ASN A 3 -17.93 -17.28 -40.18
C ASN A 3 -18.62 -18.58 -40.65
N ASN A 4 -19.21 -19.31 -39.72
CA ASN A 4 -19.94 -20.54 -40.01
C ASN A 4 -21.40 -20.42 -39.54
N ARG A 5 -22.17 -21.52 -39.65
CA ARG A 5 -23.58 -21.58 -39.24
C ARG A 5 -23.78 -22.45 -38.01
N LEU A 6 -22.75 -22.59 -37.17
CA LEU A 6 -22.83 -23.42 -35.96
C LEU A 6 -23.87 -22.85 -35.01
N THR A 7 -24.80 -23.70 -34.57
CA THR A 7 -25.81 -23.35 -33.55
C THR A 7 -25.41 -23.83 -32.16
N THR A 8 -24.48 -24.79 -32.08
CA THR A 8 -23.93 -25.35 -30.85
C THR A 8 -22.41 -25.45 -30.92
N ILE A 9 -21.77 -25.54 -29.75
CA ILE A 9 -20.35 -25.84 -29.63
C ILE A 9 -20.19 -27.36 -29.82
N PRO A 10 -19.33 -27.84 -30.73
CA PRO A 10 -19.13 -29.27 -30.95
C PRO A 10 -18.69 -29.98 -29.67
N ALA A 11 -19.45 -31.00 -29.23
CA ALA A 11 -19.18 -31.74 -27.99
C ALA A 11 -17.79 -32.40 -27.97
N GLY A 12 -17.26 -32.77 -29.15
CA GLY A 12 -15.92 -33.37 -29.27
C GLY A 12 -14.77 -32.45 -28.83
N ILE A 13 -15.01 -31.14 -28.66
CA ILE A 13 -14.01 -30.20 -28.13
C ILE A 13 -13.63 -30.52 -26.68
N VAL A 14 -14.51 -31.19 -25.92
CA VAL A 14 -14.22 -31.63 -24.54
C VAL A 14 -13.00 -32.56 -24.47
N HIS A 15 -12.71 -33.31 -25.54
CA HIS A 15 -11.53 -34.18 -25.58
C HIS A 15 -10.21 -33.42 -25.81
N LEU A 16 -10.27 -32.11 -26.08
CA LEU A 16 -9.10 -31.25 -26.28
C LEU A 16 -8.71 -30.57 -24.96
N GLY A 17 -8.35 -31.35 -23.94
CA GLY A 17 -8.02 -30.84 -22.59
C GLY A 17 -6.84 -29.84 -22.55
N GLU A 18 -6.00 -29.81 -23.58
CA GLU A 18 -4.88 -28.87 -23.72
C GLU A 18 -5.22 -27.62 -24.55
N LEU A 19 -6.49 -27.42 -24.92
CA LEU A 19 -6.88 -26.32 -25.78
C LEU A 19 -6.65 -24.97 -25.09
N ARG A 20 -5.76 -24.15 -25.66
CA ARG A 20 -5.42 -22.81 -25.14
C ARG A 20 -6.20 -21.69 -25.84
N HIS A 21 -6.58 -21.87 -27.11
CA HIS A 21 -7.24 -20.83 -27.89
C HIS A 21 -8.46 -21.40 -28.60
N LEU A 22 -9.63 -20.84 -28.32
CA LEU A 22 -10.90 -21.21 -28.94
C LEU A 22 -11.52 -19.97 -29.60
N THR A 23 -11.63 -20.01 -30.93
CA THR A 23 -12.34 -19.00 -31.70
C THR A 23 -13.54 -19.61 -32.42
N LEU A 24 -14.73 -19.12 -32.09
CA LEU A 24 -16.03 -19.49 -32.66
C LEU A 24 -16.81 -18.24 -33.11
N MET A 25 -16.08 -17.17 -33.44
CA MET A 25 -16.63 -15.88 -33.86
C MET A 25 -17.56 -16.01 -35.09
N ALA A 26 -18.59 -15.18 -35.17
CA ALA A 26 -19.50 -15.06 -36.30
C ALA A 26 -20.13 -16.41 -36.66
N ASN A 27 -20.85 -16.97 -35.70
CA ASN A 27 -21.68 -18.16 -35.84
C ASN A 27 -23.12 -17.84 -35.39
N ARG A 28 -23.93 -18.87 -35.13
CA ARG A 28 -25.30 -18.75 -34.61
C ARG A 28 -25.45 -19.45 -33.27
N ILE A 29 -24.36 -19.51 -32.50
CA ILE A 29 -24.28 -20.24 -31.24
C ILE A 29 -25.17 -19.52 -30.21
N ARG A 30 -26.03 -20.30 -29.55
CA ARG A 30 -26.81 -19.87 -28.39
C ARG A 30 -26.22 -20.48 -27.13
N MET A 31 -26.34 -19.81 -25.98
CA MET A 31 -25.87 -20.38 -24.72
C MET A 31 -26.88 -21.41 -24.18
N THR A 32 -26.66 -22.69 -24.48
CA THR A 32 -27.41 -23.82 -23.93
C THR A 32 -26.63 -24.49 -22.80
N SER A 33 -27.30 -25.31 -21.97
CA SER A 33 -26.63 -26.05 -20.88
C SER A 33 -25.47 -26.90 -21.39
N SER A 34 -25.62 -27.57 -22.53
CA SER A 34 -24.57 -28.38 -23.14
C SER A 34 -23.37 -27.53 -23.59
N ASN A 35 -23.60 -26.37 -24.22
CA ASN A 35 -22.51 -25.48 -24.63
C ASN A 35 -21.75 -24.93 -23.42
N ARG A 36 -22.46 -24.66 -22.32
CA ARG A 36 -21.88 -24.24 -21.04
C ARG A 36 -20.96 -25.31 -20.47
N GLU A 37 -21.41 -26.55 -20.39
CA GLU A 37 -20.61 -27.67 -19.88
C GLU A 37 -19.33 -27.89 -20.69
N VAL A 38 -19.42 -27.77 -22.03
CA VAL A 38 -18.25 -27.86 -22.90
C VAL A 38 -17.24 -26.76 -22.56
N LEU A 39 -17.67 -25.50 -22.42
CA LEU A 39 -16.75 -24.40 -22.09
C LEU A 39 -16.15 -24.55 -20.68
N LEU A 40 -16.92 -25.03 -19.70
CA LEU A 40 -16.44 -25.26 -18.32
C LEU A 40 -15.38 -26.38 -18.26
N SER A 41 -15.43 -27.35 -19.17
CA SER A 41 -14.43 -28.43 -19.23
C SER A 41 -13.05 -27.97 -19.71
N LEU A 42 -12.95 -26.80 -20.37
CA LEU A 42 -11.71 -26.28 -20.95
C LEU A 42 -10.88 -25.47 -19.95
N SER A 43 -10.40 -26.10 -18.89
CA SER A 43 -9.68 -25.46 -17.78
C SER A 43 -8.34 -24.80 -18.15
N ARG A 44 -7.75 -25.17 -19.31
CA ARG A 44 -6.48 -24.62 -19.83
C ARG A 44 -6.63 -23.50 -20.86
N LEU A 45 -7.85 -23.00 -21.05
CA LEU A 45 -8.13 -21.99 -22.06
C LEU A 45 -7.52 -20.63 -21.67
N HIS A 46 -6.69 -20.08 -22.56
CA HIS A 46 -6.07 -18.76 -22.44
C HIS A 46 -6.83 -17.69 -23.24
N SER A 47 -7.46 -18.08 -24.36
CA SER A 47 -8.24 -17.15 -25.19
C SER A 47 -9.55 -17.77 -25.63
N LEU A 48 -10.64 -17.04 -25.41
CA LEU A 48 -11.99 -17.36 -25.88
C LEU A 48 -12.54 -16.22 -26.74
N ASN A 49 -12.95 -16.53 -27.96
CA ASN A 49 -13.66 -15.59 -28.83
C ASN A 49 -14.99 -16.20 -29.30
N LEU A 50 -16.09 -15.66 -28.78
CA LEU A 50 -17.47 -16.00 -29.15
C LEU A 50 -18.20 -14.83 -29.81
N SER A 51 -17.48 -13.78 -30.21
CA SER A 51 -18.06 -12.55 -30.75
C SER A 51 -18.99 -12.80 -31.94
N HIS A 52 -20.00 -11.96 -32.13
CA HIS A 52 -21.01 -12.14 -33.18
C HIS A 52 -21.74 -13.49 -33.10
N ASN A 53 -22.22 -13.86 -31.90
CA ASN A 53 -23.10 -15.01 -31.67
C ASN A 53 -24.30 -14.60 -30.81
N PRO A 54 -25.53 -15.05 -31.06
CA PRO A 54 -26.70 -14.69 -30.26
C PRO A 54 -26.73 -15.42 -28.90
N LEU A 55 -25.81 -15.10 -28.00
CA LEU A 55 -25.65 -15.78 -26.71
C LEU A 55 -26.75 -15.42 -25.71
N HIS A 56 -27.18 -14.14 -25.68
CA HIS A 56 -28.11 -13.53 -24.72
C HIS A 56 -27.65 -13.50 -23.25
N SER A 57 -27.08 -14.58 -22.76
CA SER A 57 -26.42 -14.68 -21.46
C SER A 57 -25.19 -15.57 -21.57
N LEU A 58 -24.25 -15.40 -20.63
CA LEU A 58 -23.08 -16.25 -20.51
C LEU A 58 -22.79 -16.49 -19.04
N ASP A 59 -23.29 -17.62 -18.53
CA ASP A 59 -22.97 -18.08 -17.17
C ASP A 59 -21.77 -19.02 -17.24
N LEU A 60 -20.58 -18.44 -17.41
CA LEU A 60 -19.34 -19.17 -17.15
C LEU A 60 -18.94 -18.89 -15.71
N ARG A 61 -18.72 -19.95 -14.94
CA ARG A 61 -18.02 -19.84 -13.66
C ARG A 61 -16.54 -19.64 -13.96
N PHE A 62 -16.11 -18.37 -14.06
CA PHE A 62 -14.70 -18.06 -14.32
C PHE A 62 -13.74 -18.53 -13.21
N GLU A 63 -14.29 -18.93 -12.06
CA GLU A 63 -13.62 -19.68 -11.00
C GLU A 63 -12.86 -20.91 -11.53
N THR A 64 -13.35 -21.54 -12.61
CA THR A 64 -12.76 -22.74 -13.21
C THR A 64 -11.91 -22.44 -14.47
N ALA A 65 -11.75 -21.17 -14.84
CA ALA A 65 -10.94 -20.73 -15.97
C ALA A 65 -9.86 -19.71 -15.54
N PRO A 66 -8.99 -20.04 -14.56
CA PRO A 66 -8.04 -19.11 -13.99
C PRO A 66 -6.96 -18.63 -14.99
N LEU A 67 -6.74 -19.38 -16.07
CA LEU A 67 -5.71 -19.09 -17.07
C LEU A 67 -6.19 -18.18 -18.22
N LEU A 68 -7.45 -17.75 -18.20
CA LEU A 68 -8.01 -16.94 -19.27
C LEU A 68 -7.38 -15.53 -19.29
N ARG A 69 -6.75 -15.21 -20.41
CA ARG A 69 -6.09 -13.92 -20.67
C ARG A 69 -6.85 -13.02 -21.63
N ALA A 70 -7.55 -13.60 -22.60
CA ALA A 70 -8.29 -12.85 -23.61
C ALA A 70 -9.72 -13.36 -23.78
N LEU A 71 -10.71 -12.49 -23.55
CA LEU A 71 -12.13 -12.80 -23.71
C LEU A 71 -12.76 -11.85 -24.74
N ARG A 72 -13.39 -12.38 -25.79
CA ARG A 72 -14.13 -11.56 -26.76
C ARG A 72 -15.56 -12.04 -26.90
N LEU A 73 -16.49 -11.16 -26.55
CA LEU A 73 -17.93 -11.34 -26.48
C LEU A 73 -18.67 -10.14 -27.09
N ASN A 74 -18.05 -9.40 -28.00
CA ASN A 74 -18.71 -8.27 -28.65
C ASN A 74 -19.80 -8.74 -29.63
N PHE A 75 -20.88 -7.99 -29.75
CA PHE A 75 -22.07 -8.38 -30.55
C PHE A 75 -22.66 -9.74 -30.16
N CYS A 76 -22.84 -9.98 -28.85
CA CYS A 76 -23.39 -11.24 -28.35
C CYS A 76 -24.84 -11.16 -27.85
N GLY A 77 -25.42 -9.96 -27.83
CA GLY A 77 -26.75 -9.69 -27.27
C GLY A 77 -26.84 -9.90 -25.76
N LEU A 78 -25.71 -9.81 -25.05
CA LEU A 78 -25.65 -10.01 -23.59
C LEU A 78 -26.45 -8.93 -22.86
N THR A 79 -27.26 -9.34 -21.88
CA THR A 79 -28.06 -8.43 -21.03
C THR A 79 -27.43 -8.16 -19.66
N SER A 80 -26.49 -9.00 -19.24
CA SER A 80 -25.76 -8.88 -17.99
C SER A 80 -24.28 -9.24 -18.19
N VAL A 81 -23.43 -8.76 -17.28
CA VAL A 81 -22.03 -9.17 -17.24
C VAL A 81 -21.94 -10.63 -16.77
N PRO A 82 -21.14 -11.47 -17.43
CA PRO A 82 -20.87 -12.84 -16.98
C PRO A 82 -20.37 -12.87 -15.52
N GLN A 83 -21.02 -13.67 -14.66
CA GLN A 83 -20.72 -13.72 -13.23
C GLN A 83 -19.28 -14.22 -12.97
N GLY A 84 -18.52 -13.54 -12.11
CA GLY A 84 -17.17 -13.95 -11.73
C GLY A 84 -16.08 -13.45 -12.68
N LEU A 85 -16.39 -12.56 -13.62
CA LEU A 85 -15.38 -11.92 -14.49
C LEU A 85 -14.29 -11.23 -13.67
N GLU A 86 -14.63 -10.68 -12.49
CA GLU A 86 -13.70 -10.09 -11.52
C GLU A 86 -12.67 -11.08 -10.93
N LEU A 87 -12.93 -12.38 -11.05
CA LEU A 87 -12.05 -13.45 -10.56
C LEU A 87 -10.98 -13.84 -11.59
N CYS A 88 -11.09 -13.41 -12.86
CA CYS A 88 -10.09 -13.64 -13.90
C CYS A 88 -8.86 -12.74 -13.73
N GLN A 89 -8.05 -13.00 -12.71
CA GLN A 89 -6.91 -12.14 -12.32
C GLN A 89 -5.84 -11.96 -13.42
N HIS A 90 -5.72 -12.92 -14.33
CA HIS A 90 -4.77 -12.90 -15.45
C HIS A 90 -5.38 -12.36 -16.76
N LEU A 91 -6.57 -11.78 -16.71
CA LEU A 91 -7.20 -11.19 -17.89
C LEU A 91 -6.39 -9.98 -18.35
N ASP A 92 -5.83 -10.08 -19.55
CA ASP A 92 -5.11 -9.02 -20.24
C ASP A 92 -6.11 -8.08 -20.95
N PHE A 93 -7.19 -8.65 -21.50
CA PHE A 93 -8.23 -7.90 -22.20
C PHE A 93 -9.57 -8.66 -22.26
N ALA A 94 -10.67 -7.94 -22.06
CA ALA A 94 -12.01 -8.43 -22.37
C ALA A 94 -12.84 -7.43 -23.18
N ASP A 95 -13.43 -7.92 -24.27
CA ASP A 95 -14.36 -7.15 -25.09
C ASP A 95 -15.80 -7.63 -24.87
N LEU A 96 -16.62 -6.78 -24.25
CA LEU A 96 -18.05 -6.96 -24.08
C LEU A 96 -18.84 -5.82 -24.75
N SER A 97 -18.22 -5.11 -25.71
CA SER A 97 -18.85 -4.02 -26.44
C SER A 97 -20.01 -4.47 -27.33
N ASP A 98 -20.85 -3.52 -27.74
CA ASP A 98 -21.98 -3.77 -28.66
C ASP A 98 -22.92 -4.89 -28.14
N ASN A 99 -23.29 -4.80 -26.86
CA ASN A 99 -24.24 -5.69 -26.19
C ASN A 99 -25.40 -4.85 -25.60
N SER A 100 -26.26 -5.48 -24.79
CA SER A 100 -27.43 -4.86 -24.16
C SER A 100 -27.32 -4.85 -22.63
N ILE A 101 -26.11 -4.73 -22.09
CA ILE A 101 -25.86 -4.70 -20.65
C ILE A 101 -26.31 -3.36 -20.07
N THR A 102 -27.15 -3.40 -19.04
CA THR A 102 -27.73 -2.20 -18.39
C THR A 102 -27.06 -1.86 -17.06
N GLU A 103 -26.52 -2.86 -16.36
CA GLU A 103 -25.94 -2.70 -15.02
C GLU A 103 -24.64 -3.49 -14.89
N LEU A 104 -23.73 -3.00 -14.04
CA LEU A 104 -22.47 -3.66 -13.70
C LEU A 104 -22.52 -4.19 -12.27
N PRO A 105 -22.07 -5.42 -12.00
CA PRO A 105 -22.13 -6.00 -10.67
C PRO A 105 -21.20 -5.25 -9.71
N ALA A 106 -21.62 -5.07 -8.46
CA ALA A 106 -20.86 -4.32 -7.45
C ALA A 106 -19.43 -4.84 -7.20
N PRO A 107 -19.14 -6.16 -7.21
CA PRO A 107 -17.78 -6.68 -7.14
C PRO A 107 -16.89 -6.17 -8.28
N LEU A 108 -17.39 -6.12 -9.51
CA LEU A 108 -16.65 -5.63 -10.67
C LEU A 108 -16.39 -4.12 -10.59
N MET A 109 -17.37 -3.36 -10.10
CA MET A 109 -17.23 -1.91 -9.84
C MET A 109 -16.21 -1.60 -8.73
N GLN A 110 -15.94 -2.55 -7.83
CA GLN A 110 -14.95 -2.42 -6.75
C GLN A 110 -13.54 -2.87 -7.17
N MET A 111 -13.38 -3.41 -8.37
CA MET A 111 -12.06 -3.77 -8.87
C MET A 111 -11.23 -2.52 -9.17
N PRO A 112 -9.91 -2.56 -8.99
CA PRO A 112 -9.06 -1.44 -9.37
C PRO A 112 -9.19 -1.08 -10.84
N TRP A 113 -8.99 0.20 -11.15
CA TRP A 113 -9.02 0.77 -12.48
C TRP A 113 -8.15 0.00 -13.44
N VAL A 114 -6.99 -0.48 -12.99
CA VAL A 114 -6.05 -1.27 -13.81
C VAL A 114 -6.68 -2.57 -14.32
N PHE A 115 -7.58 -3.17 -13.54
CA PHE A 115 -8.37 -4.31 -13.99
C PHE A 115 -9.54 -3.86 -14.88
N ARG A 116 -10.30 -2.84 -14.43
CA ARG A 116 -11.48 -2.33 -15.15
C ARG A 116 -11.14 -1.79 -16.55
N ALA A 117 -10.00 -1.14 -16.70
CA ALA A 117 -9.47 -0.59 -17.95
C ALA A 117 -9.23 -1.65 -19.03
N ARG A 118 -9.07 -2.92 -18.65
CA ARG A 118 -8.91 -4.04 -19.57
C ARG A 118 -10.24 -4.49 -20.19
N ILE A 119 -11.37 -3.98 -19.66
CA ILE A 119 -12.71 -4.41 -20.03
C ILE A 119 -13.43 -3.32 -20.82
N ASN A 120 -13.79 -3.65 -22.06
CA ASN A 120 -14.54 -2.79 -22.93
C ASN A 120 -16.05 -3.09 -22.85
N PHE A 121 -16.83 -2.13 -22.39
CA PHE A 121 -18.29 -2.13 -22.32
C PHE A 121 -18.91 -1.08 -23.24
N ASN A 122 -18.14 -0.51 -24.18
CA ASN A 122 -18.66 0.49 -25.10
C ASN A 122 -19.90 0.00 -25.86
N ARG A 123 -20.82 0.92 -26.17
CA ARG A 123 -22.06 0.61 -26.91
C ARG A 123 -22.94 -0.45 -26.22
N ASN A 124 -22.98 -0.39 -24.88
CA ASN A 124 -24.00 -1.03 -24.05
C ASN A 124 -25.00 0.01 -23.54
N ALA A 125 -26.10 -0.46 -22.94
CA ALA A 125 -27.16 0.38 -22.37
C ALA A 125 -26.83 0.88 -20.94
N LEU A 126 -25.56 1.10 -20.64
CA LEU A 126 -25.09 1.61 -19.35
C LEU A 126 -25.38 3.11 -19.20
N SER A 127 -25.85 3.50 -18.01
CA SER A 127 -26.04 4.92 -17.68
C SER A 127 -24.74 5.72 -17.82
N ALA A 128 -24.83 7.01 -18.13
CA ALA A 128 -23.66 7.88 -18.25
C ALA A 128 -22.81 7.87 -16.97
N ARG A 129 -23.48 7.96 -15.81
CA ARG A 129 -22.85 7.89 -14.50
C ARG A 129 -22.10 6.57 -14.27
N THR A 130 -22.74 5.43 -14.57
CA THR A 130 -22.09 4.13 -14.42
C THR A 130 -20.85 4.00 -15.32
N ARG A 131 -20.90 4.56 -16.54
CA ARG A 131 -19.74 4.58 -17.45
C ARG A 131 -18.64 5.50 -16.93
N GLU A 132 -18.97 6.69 -16.43
CA GLU A 132 -18.01 7.60 -15.83
C GLU A 132 -17.36 6.98 -14.59
N ASP A 133 -18.14 6.35 -13.71
CA ASP A 133 -17.62 5.65 -12.53
C ASP A 133 -16.74 4.46 -12.94
N PHE A 134 -17.15 3.68 -13.95
CA PHE A 134 -16.41 2.50 -14.41
C PHE A 134 -15.16 2.81 -15.25
N TYR A 135 -15.13 3.91 -15.99
CA TYR A 135 -13.96 4.35 -16.76
C TYR A 135 -13.13 5.41 -16.07
N GLY A 136 -13.62 5.94 -14.95
CA GLY A 136 -12.86 6.80 -14.08
C GLY A 136 -11.70 6.03 -13.47
N VAL A 137 -10.52 6.66 -13.48
CA VAL A 137 -9.40 6.26 -12.63
C VAL A 137 -9.93 6.11 -11.22
N ASP A 138 -9.52 5.05 -10.52
CA ASP A 138 -9.90 4.90 -9.12
C ASP A 138 -9.53 6.17 -8.38
N ARG A 139 -10.54 6.92 -7.98
CA ARG A 139 -10.43 7.72 -6.78
C ARG A 139 -10.59 6.67 -5.69
N HIS A 140 -9.50 5.99 -5.31
CA HIS A 140 -9.60 4.89 -4.35
C HIS A 140 -10.45 5.37 -3.16
N GLY A 141 -11.40 4.56 -2.69
CA GLY A 141 -12.11 4.84 -1.44
C GLY A 141 -13.41 5.65 -1.45
N VAL A 142 -14.19 5.72 -2.54
CA VAL A 142 -15.59 6.19 -2.41
C VAL A 142 -16.59 5.28 -3.15
N THR A 143 -16.63 3.99 -2.79
CA THR A 143 -17.96 3.37 -2.65
C THR A 143 -18.51 3.82 -1.30
N LEU A 144 -19.30 4.91 -1.32
CA LEU A 144 -20.18 5.29 -0.21
C LEU A 144 -21.18 4.14 0.01
N ARG A 145 -20.77 3.11 0.75
CA ARG A 145 -21.74 2.34 1.51
C ARG A 145 -22.35 3.29 2.55
N PRO A 146 -23.68 3.23 2.78
CA PRO A 146 -24.31 4.10 3.76
C PRO A 146 -23.57 3.95 5.09
N ARG A 147 -23.13 5.09 5.64
CA ARG A 147 -22.43 5.20 6.92
C ARG A 147 -23.31 4.50 7.97
N ARG A 148 -22.91 3.30 8.41
CA ARG A 148 -23.62 2.62 9.51
C ARG A 148 -23.55 3.51 10.77
N PRO A 149 -24.48 3.37 11.72
CA PRO A 149 -24.44 4.16 12.95
C PRO A 149 -23.17 3.85 13.75
N ALA A 150 -22.55 4.91 14.27
CA ALA A 150 -21.35 4.90 15.11
C ALA A 150 -21.32 3.82 16.22
N SER A 151 -22.49 3.53 16.78
CA SER A 151 -22.69 2.66 17.94
C SER A 151 -22.46 1.17 17.64
N GLN A 152 -22.52 0.74 16.38
CA GLN A 152 -22.35 -0.67 15.99
C GLN A 152 -20.94 -1.03 15.49
N PHE A 153 -20.01 -0.06 15.44
CA PHE A 153 -18.66 -0.31 14.91
C PHE A 153 -17.70 -0.86 15.95
N MET A 154 -17.82 -0.42 17.20
CA MET A 154 -16.95 -0.85 18.28
C MET A 154 -17.10 -2.36 18.52
N ASP A 155 -18.31 -2.90 18.37
CA ASP A 155 -18.63 -4.32 18.57
C ASP A 155 -17.71 -5.25 17.74
N ARG A 156 -17.37 -4.89 16.49
CA ARG A 156 -16.45 -5.70 15.66
C ARG A 156 -15.02 -5.77 16.22
N TRP A 157 -14.61 -4.77 16.99
CA TRP A 157 -13.27 -4.67 17.58
C TRP A 157 -13.13 -5.40 18.92
N VAL A 158 -14.26 -5.73 19.55
CA VAL A 158 -14.33 -6.40 20.87
C VAL A 158 -15.07 -7.75 20.82
N GLU A 159 -15.52 -8.16 19.63
CA GLU A 159 -16.17 -9.45 19.43
C GLU A 159 -15.27 -10.61 19.89
N GLY A 160 -15.80 -11.45 20.76
CA GLY A 160 -15.08 -12.60 21.34
C GLY A 160 -14.24 -12.29 22.59
N GLU A 161 -14.18 -11.02 23.04
CA GLU A 161 -13.45 -10.62 24.24
C GLU A 161 -14.27 -10.86 25.53
N PRO A 162 -13.61 -11.11 26.68
CA PRO A 162 -14.28 -11.22 27.98
C PRO A 162 -15.04 -9.93 28.36
N PRO A 163 -16.17 -10.02 29.11
CA PRO A 163 -16.99 -8.86 29.46
C PRO A 163 -16.24 -7.72 30.17
N ALA A 164 -15.25 -8.05 31.02
CA ALA A 164 -14.43 -7.05 31.71
C ALA A 164 -13.56 -6.25 30.72
N THR A 165 -12.90 -6.93 29.78
CA THR A 165 -12.09 -6.31 28.72
C THR A 165 -12.96 -5.49 27.78
N HIS A 166 -14.14 -6.01 27.44
CA HIS A 166 -15.14 -5.31 26.63
C HIS A 166 -15.53 -3.96 27.24
N LEU A 167 -15.82 -3.91 28.55
CA LEU A 167 -16.16 -2.66 29.24
C LEU A 167 -15.01 -1.66 29.21
N ALA A 168 -13.79 -2.09 29.55
CA ALA A 168 -12.61 -1.21 29.57
C ALA A 168 -12.32 -0.60 28.19
N ARG A 169 -12.36 -1.42 27.14
CA ARG A 169 -12.16 -0.99 25.74
C ARG A 169 -13.29 -0.08 25.25
N SER A 170 -14.53 -0.34 25.65
CA SER A 170 -15.69 0.53 25.35
C SER A 170 -15.50 1.94 25.95
N GLN A 171 -15.06 2.03 27.20
CA GLN A 171 -14.79 3.29 27.88
C GLN A 171 -13.62 4.05 27.24
N LEU A 172 -12.54 3.35 26.90
CA LEU A 172 -11.40 3.92 26.18
C LEU A 172 -11.83 4.50 24.81
N TRP A 173 -12.57 3.72 24.02
CA TRP A 173 -13.10 4.13 22.73
C TRP A 173 -13.97 5.39 22.84
N ALA A 174 -14.91 5.41 23.80
CA ALA A 174 -15.80 6.56 24.02
C ALA A 174 -15.02 7.83 24.42
N ARG A 175 -14.01 7.71 25.29
CA ARG A 175 -13.17 8.84 25.71
C ARG A 175 -12.39 9.44 24.53
N LEU A 176 -11.75 8.61 23.71
CA LEU A 176 -10.98 9.08 22.56
C LEU A 176 -11.87 9.68 21.47
N ARG A 177 -13.05 9.12 21.24
CA ARG A 177 -14.02 9.62 20.25
C ARG A 177 -14.66 10.95 20.61
N ALA A 178 -14.72 11.29 21.90
CA ALA A 178 -15.24 12.56 22.38
C ALA A 178 -14.24 13.72 22.25
N ARG A 179 -12.98 13.44 21.86
CA ARG A 179 -11.93 14.44 21.71
C ARG A 179 -12.10 15.20 20.38
N GLU A 180 -11.77 16.49 20.41
CA GLU A 180 -11.76 17.30 19.19
C GLU A 180 -10.70 16.78 18.20
N GLY A 181 -11.01 16.78 16.91
CA GLY A 181 -10.11 16.28 15.86
C GLY A 181 -10.05 14.76 15.70
N SER A 182 -10.67 13.96 16.57
CA SER A 182 -10.57 12.49 16.51
C SER A 182 -11.25 11.85 15.29
N ALA A 183 -12.12 12.58 14.60
CA ALA A 183 -12.99 12.06 13.54
C ALA A 183 -12.21 11.32 12.43
N GLY A 184 -11.08 11.89 11.98
CA GLY A 184 -10.28 11.30 10.91
C GLY A 184 -9.74 9.91 11.28
N LEU A 185 -9.26 9.73 12.52
CA LEU A 185 -8.79 8.43 13.00
C LEU A 185 -9.92 7.40 13.01
N PHE A 186 -11.10 7.76 13.52
CA PHE A 186 -12.23 6.84 13.59
C PHE A 186 -12.81 6.51 12.21
N ASP A 187 -12.72 7.41 11.23
CA ASP A 187 -13.07 7.11 9.85
C ASP A 187 -12.08 6.08 9.25
N VAL A 188 -10.78 6.17 9.55
CA VAL A 188 -9.77 5.15 9.16
C VAL A 188 -10.08 3.81 9.83
N LEU A 189 -10.28 3.79 11.15
CA LEU A 189 -10.60 2.54 11.88
C LEU A 189 -11.90 1.92 11.35
N GLN A 190 -12.91 2.72 11.05
CA GLN A 190 -14.14 2.20 10.46
C GLN A 190 -13.87 1.55 9.10
N ALA A 191 -13.14 2.23 8.21
CA ALA A 191 -12.82 1.72 6.90
C ALA A 191 -11.92 0.46 6.97
N LEU A 192 -11.12 0.32 8.03
CA LEU A 192 -10.24 -0.83 8.24
C LEU A 192 -11.05 -2.12 8.47
N THR A 193 -12.24 -2.03 9.06
CA THR A 193 -13.12 -3.20 9.26
C THR A 193 -13.64 -3.82 7.97
N ASP A 194 -13.55 -3.08 6.86
CA ASP A 194 -13.94 -3.55 5.52
C ASP A 194 -12.70 -3.90 4.66
N ALA A 195 -11.48 -3.73 5.20
CA ALA A 195 -10.24 -4.10 4.53
C ALA A 195 -10.00 -5.61 4.56
N SER A 196 -9.28 -6.13 3.55
CA SER A 196 -8.92 -7.56 3.46
C SER A 196 -8.19 -8.05 4.71
N ASP A 197 -7.34 -7.21 5.29
CA ASP A 197 -6.54 -7.57 6.47
C ASP A 197 -7.40 -7.83 7.70
N PHE A 198 -8.51 -7.12 7.84
CA PHE A 198 -9.46 -7.39 8.91
C PHE A 198 -10.18 -8.73 8.71
N THR A 199 -10.35 -9.21 7.48
CA THR A 199 -10.98 -10.52 7.20
C THR A 199 -10.02 -11.69 7.29
N GLN A 200 -8.74 -11.51 6.94
CA GLN A 200 -7.75 -12.58 6.87
C GLN A 200 -6.85 -12.68 8.11
N ALA A 201 -6.66 -11.57 8.84
CA ALA A 201 -5.77 -11.46 9.99
C ALA A 201 -6.43 -10.66 11.13
N THR A 202 -7.70 -10.94 11.42
CA THR A 202 -8.54 -10.17 12.34
C THR A 202 -7.90 -9.93 13.71
N ASP A 203 -7.34 -10.97 14.33
CA ASP A 203 -6.75 -10.86 15.68
C ASP A 203 -5.50 -9.97 15.70
N TYR A 204 -4.69 -10.03 14.64
CA TYR A 204 -3.52 -9.16 14.48
C TYR A 204 -3.96 -7.70 14.38
N VAL A 205 -4.89 -7.41 13.47
CA VAL A 205 -5.39 -6.03 13.26
C VAL A 205 -6.07 -5.50 14.53
N ARG A 206 -6.87 -6.31 15.23
CA ARG A 206 -7.47 -5.94 16.53
C ARG A 206 -6.40 -5.58 17.56
N SER A 207 -5.39 -6.43 17.73
CA SER A 207 -4.28 -6.18 18.67
C SER A 207 -3.55 -4.87 18.37
N GLN A 208 -3.25 -4.62 17.09
CA GLN A 208 -2.60 -3.38 16.64
C GLN A 208 -3.45 -2.12 16.90
N VAL A 209 -4.75 -2.19 16.62
CA VAL A 209 -5.68 -1.07 16.88
C VAL A 209 -5.76 -0.77 18.38
N TRP A 210 -5.89 -1.77 19.23
CA TRP A 210 -5.97 -1.55 20.67
C TRP A 210 -4.65 -1.01 21.24
N SER A 211 -3.51 -1.50 20.76
CA SER A 211 -2.20 -0.95 21.14
C SER A 211 -2.04 0.51 20.74
N LEU A 212 -2.54 0.91 19.57
CA LEU A 212 -2.60 2.31 19.14
C LEU A 212 -3.47 3.13 20.09
N LEU A 213 -4.72 2.73 20.29
CA LEU A 213 -5.67 3.47 21.13
C LEU A 213 -5.19 3.62 22.58
N GLU A 214 -4.57 2.59 23.13
CA GLU A 214 -3.95 2.65 24.46
C GLU A 214 -2.81 3.68 24.50
N ALA A 215 -1.92 3.70 23.50
CA ALA A 215 -0.84 4.68 23.41
C ALA A 215 -1.38 6.13 23.34
N LEU A 216 -2.42 6.37 22.53
CA LEU A 216 -3.05 7.71 22.42
C LEU A 216 -3.76 8.16 23.71
N SER A 217 -4.12 7.21 24.58
CA SER A 217 -4.79 7.54 25.85
C SER A 217 -3.84 7.93 26.97
N GLN A 218 -2.56 7.60 26.83
CA GLN A 218 -1.52 7.87 27.82
C GLN A 218 -0.77 9.17 27.53
N ASP A 219 -0.85 9.69 26.30
CA ASP A 219 -0.03 10.81 25.83
C ASP A 219 -0.84 11.77 24.97
N GLU A 220 -1.09 12.97 25.49
CA GLU A 220 -1.91 13.98 24.83
C GLU A 220 -1.21 14.63 23.63
N ALA A 221 0.11 14.80 23.67
CA ALA A 221 0.86 15.35 22.54
C ALA A 221 0.89 14.37 21.35
N LEU A 222 1.10 13.08 21.63
CA LEU A 222 0.99 12.03 20.60
C LEU A 222 -0.43 11.99 20.00
N GLN A 223 -1.45 12.10 20.87
CA GLN A 223 -2.85 12.10 20.44
C GLN A 223 -3.13 13.23 19.45
N GLN A 224 -2.71 14.46 19.77
CA GLN A 224 -2.91 15.62 18.89
C GLN A 224 -2.19 15.45 17.54
N GLN A 225 -0.94 14.97 17.57
CA GLN A 225 -0.17 14.69 16.36
C GLN A 225 -0.88 13.67 15.46
N ILE A 226 -1.29 12.52 16.01
CA ILE A 226 -1.96 11.47 15.24
C ILE A 226 -3.32 11.91 14.74
N PHE A 227 -4.08 12.70 15.51
CA PHE A 227 -5.35 13.25 15.03
C PHE A 227 -5.15 14.22 13.86
N ALA A 228 -4.10 15.03 13.89
CA ALA A 228 -3.75 15.92 12.78
C ALA A 228 -3.35 15.11 11.53
N SER A 229 -2.44 14.14 11.64
CA SER A 229 -2.03 13.25 10.53
C SER A 229 -3.20 12.42 9.98
N ALA A 230 -4.17 12.07 10.82
CA ALA A 230 -5.35 11.33 10.40
C ALA A 230 -6.33 12.18 9.55
N VAL A 231 -6.17 13.50 9.47
CA VAL A 231 -7.02 14.41 8.67
C VAL A 231 -6.21 14.93 7.47
N GLU A 232 -6.06 14.13 6.41
CA GLU A 232 -5.39 14.58 5.18
C GLU A 232 -6.38 14.85 4.02
N PRO A 233 -6.06 15.81 3.13
CA PRO A 233 -6.86 16.10 1.94
C PRO A 233 -6.97 14.90 0.98
N ARG A 234 -8.06 14.86 0.21
CA ARG A 234 -8.45 13.78 -0.73
C ARG A 234 -7.58 13.65 -2.00
N GLY A 235 -6.26 13.77 -1.88
CA GLY A 235 -5.31 13.56 -2.98
C GLY A 235 -4.46 12.33 -2.73
N CYS A 236 -4.65 11.28 -3.53
CA CYS A 236 -4.08 9.94 -3.40
C CYS A 236 -4.59 9.16 -2.16
N VAL A 237 -5.61 8.34 -2.41
CA VAL A 237 -6.21 7.49 -1.39
C VAL A 237 -5.40 6.21 -1.29
N ASP A 238 -4.38 6.26 -0.44
CA ASP A 238 -3.66 5.07 0.01
C ASP A 238 -4.66 4.08 0.61
N SER A 239 -4.43 2.78 0.42
CA SER A 239 -5.28 1.75 1.02
C SER A 239 -5.43 2.02 2.52
N VAL A 240 -6.60 1.72 3.09
CA VAL A 240 -6.83 1.95 4.53
C VAL A 240 -5.81 1.24 5.42
N ALA A 241 -5.28 0.10 4.95
CA ALA A 241 -4.23 -0.65 5.63
C ALA A 241 -2.86 0.05 5.58
N GLU A 242 -2.51 0.67 4.44
CA GLU A 242 -1.31 1.52 4.31
C GLU A 242 -1.40 2.70 5.26
N ARG A 243 -2.55 3.38 5.27
CA ARG A 243 -2.77 4.55 6.12
C ARG A 243 -2.66 4.20 7.60
N PHE A 244 -3.24 3.07 7.99
CA PHE A 244 -3.10 2.56 9.35
C PHE A 244 -1.64 2.24 9.70
N SER A 245 -0.92 1.54 8.80
CA SER A 245 0.52 1.28 8.94
C SER A 245 1.35 2.55 9.15
N ARG A 246 1.09 3.61 8.38
CA ARG A 246 1.74 4.92 8.52
C ARG A 246 1.54 5.53 9.90
N LEU A 247 0.30 5.57 10.39
CA LEU A 247 0.00 6.07 11.75
C LEU A 247 0.73 5.27 12.84
N GLN A 248 0.87 3.95 12.65
CA GLN A 248 1.62 3.12 13.61
C GLN A 248 3.13 3.41 13.56
N ILE A 249 3.70 3.66 12.38
CA ILE A 249 5.10 4.08 12.23
C ILE A 249 5.32 5.44 12.92
N GLU A 250 4.41 6.39 12.76
CA GLU A 250 4.48 7.69 13.46
C GLU A 250 4.51 7.50 14.99
N VAL A 251 3.66 6.61 15.53
CA VAL A 251 3.68 6.27 16.97
C VAL A 251 5.01 5.63 17.39
N LEU A 252 5.59 4.75 16.57
CA LEU A 252 6.90 4.15 16.86
C LEU A 252 8.02 5.20 16.87
N VAL A 253 8.03 6.11 15.90
CA VAL A 253 8.99 7.22 15.80
C VAL A 253 8.86 8.13 17.01
N TYR A 254 7.65 8.58 17.34
CA TYR A 254 7.42 9.43 18.50
C TYR A 254 7.86 8.78 19.82
N LYS A 255 7.57 7.49 20.02
CA LYS A 255 8.05 6.75 21.20
C LYS A 255 9.57 6.67 21.26
N ALA A 256 10.23 6.54 20.10
CA ALA A 256 11.68 6.54 20.01
C ALA A 256 12.27 7.91 20.37
N GLU A 257 11.66 9.00 19.92
CA GLU A 257 12.06 10.37 20.28
C GLU A 257 12.01 10.61 21.78
N LYS A 258 10.90 10.25 22.44
CA LYS A 258 10.77 10.41 23.90
C LYS A 258 11.80 9.64 24.70
N ARG A 259 12.24 8.48 24.19
CA ARG A 259 13.23 7.62 24.85
C ARG A 259 14.67 7.96 24.44
N SER A 260 14.88 8.93 23.55
CA SER A 260 16.22 9.26 23.03
C SER A 260 17.21 9.69 24.10
N ALA A 261 16.74 10.20 25.24
CA ALA A 261 17.61 10.59 26.36
C ALA A 261 17.87 9.44 27.37
N GLU A 262 17.19 8.29 27.23
CA GLU A 262 17.29 7.20 28.20
C GLU A 262 18.61 6.40 28.06
N ALA A 263 19.14 5.95 29.19
CA ALA A 263 20.32 5.08 29.21
C ALA A 263 20.01 3.75 28.50
N GLY A 264 20.81 3.41 27.48
CA GLY A 264 20.64 2.19 26.68
C GLY A 264 19.70 2.32 25.47
N ALA A 265 19.16 3.52 25.18
CA ALA A 265 18.30 3.75 24.02
C ALA A 265 19.01 3.48 22.67
N ARG A 266 20.34 3.65 22.62
CA ARG A 266 21.18 3.49 21.42
C ARG A 266 20.81 2.28 20.56
N ALA A 267 20.78 1.09 21.14
CA ALA A 267 20.57 -0.15 20.38
C ALA A 267 19.15 -0.21 19.78
N GLN A 268 18.14 0.23 20.54
CA GLN A 268 16.74 0.25 20.11
C GLN A 268 16.50 1.27 18.99
N LEU A 269 17.11 2.46 19.10
CA LEU A 269 17.01 3.51 18.08
C LEU A 269 17.69 3.11 16.77
N LEU A 270 18.88 2.51 16.86
CA LEU A 270 19.58 2.00 15.67
C LEU A 270 18.82 0.85 15.01
N ASP A 271 18.25 -0.05 15.80
CA ASP A 271 17.43 -1.14 15.27
C ASP A 271 16.16 -0.61 14.58
N LEU A 272 15.46 0.35 15.18
CA LEU A 272 14.34 1.04 14.54
C LEU A 272 14.79 1.75 13.25
N GLY A 273 15.92 2.46 13.29
CA GLY A 273 16.50 3.13 12.14
C GLY A 273 16.79 2.17 10.97
N ARG A 274 17.35 0.99 11.25
CA ARG A 274 17.58 -0.07 10.25
C ARG A 274 16.28 -0.62 9.67
N ARG A 275 15.28 -0.87 10.53
CA ARG A 275 13.96 -1.35 10.08
C ARG A 275 13.26 -0.34 9.17
N LEU A 276 13.34 0.95 9.50
CA LEU A 276 12.82 2.04 8.65
C LEU A 276 13.61 2.19 7.36
N PHE A 277 14.95 2.05 7.40
CA PHE A 277 15.77 2.03 6.19
C PHE A 277 15.36 0.90 5.24
N ARG A 278 15.17 -0.33 5.75
CA ARG A 278 14.71 -1.46 4.93
C ARG A 278 13.35 -1.19 4.30
N LEU A 279 12.43 -0.58 5.05
CA LEU A 279 11.12 -0.18 4.51
C LEU A 279 11.25 0.81 3.35
N GLU A 280 12.09 1.85 3.51
CA GLU A 280 12.37 2.80 2.43
C GLU A 280 13.01 2.13 1.20
N GLN A 281 13.91 1.18 1.42
CA GLN A 281 14.54 0.43 0.32
C GLN A 281 13.53 -0.47 -0.43
N VAL A 282 12.59 -1.09 0.29
CA VAL A 282 11.48 -1.85 -0.32
C VAL A 282 10.62 -0.92 -1.18
N ASP A 283 10.26 0.25 -0.67
CA ASP A 283 9.47 1.23 -1.43
C ASP A 283 10.23 1.72 -2.67
N GLN A 284 11.49 2.07 -2.51
CA GLN A 284 12.35 2.52 -3.61
C GLN A 284 12.46 1.44 -4.71
N TYR A 285 12.61 0.18 -4.32
CA TYR A 285 12.63 -0.95 -5.24
C TYR A 285 11.28 -1.11 -5.95
N ALA A 286 10.17 -1.09 -5.22
CA ALA A 286 8.83 -1.20 -5.77
C ALA A 286 8.53 -0.07 -6.78
N PHE A 287 8.87 1.19 -6.46
CA PHE A 287 8.77 2.30 -7.40
C PHE A 287 9.68 2.14 -8.63
N GLY A 288 10.85 1.51 -8.49
CA GLY A 288 11.70 1.12 -9.61
C GLY A 288 11.01 0.14 -10.55
N VAL A 289 10.38 -0.90 -9.99
CA VAL A 289 9.61 -1.90 -10.74
C VAL A 289 8.41 -1.26 -11.44
N ILE A 290 7.67 -0.38 -10.75
CA ILE A 290 6.54 0.37 -11.32
C ILE A 290 7.00 1.19 -12.54
N ARG A 291 8.05 2.00 -12.39
CA ARG A 291 8.60 2.80 -13.49
C ARG A 291 9.02 1.94 -14.68
N GLN A 292 9.60 0.77 -14.42
CA GLN A 292 9.99 -0.14 -15.48
C GLN A 292 8.77 -0.70 -16.23
N ARG A 293 7.77 -1.19 -15.50
CA ARG A 293 6.52 -1.70 -16.09
C ARG A 293 5.78 -0.63 -16.90
N GLN A 294 5.77 0.61 -16.44
CA GLN A 294 5.18 1.75 -17.16
C GLN A 294 5.92 2.03 -18.48
N ARG A 295 7.26 1.94 -18.51
CA ARG A 295 8.04 2.06 -19.77
C ARG A 295 7.73 0.93 -20.75
N ASP A 296 7.45 -0.26 -20.23
CA ASP A 296 7.07 -1.43 -21.02
C ASP A 296 5.59 -1.37 -21.49
N GLY A 297 4.88 -0.27 -21.19
CA GLY A 297 3.49 -0.04 -21.60
C GLY A 297 2.46 -0.82 -20.79
N LEU A 298 2.85 -1.38 -19.64
CA LEU A 298 1.94 -2.09 -18.74
C LEU A 298 1.22 -1.08 -17.83
N HIS A 299 -0.10 -1.22 -17.74
CA HIS A 299 -0.91 -0.47 -16.78
C HIS A 299 -0.81 -1.16 -15.41
N VAL A 300 -0.39 -0.43 -14.37
CA VAL A 300 -0.07 -0.97 -13.04
C VAL A 300 -0.76 -0.14 -11.96
N ASP A 301 -1.17 -0.79 -10.88
CA ASP A 301 -1.66 -0.12 -9.68
C ASP A 301 -0.47 0.06 -8.74
N ASP A 302 0.05 1.28 -8.67
CA ASP A 302 1.27 1.60 -7.93
C ASP A 302 1.15 1.18 -6.45
N LEU A 303 -0.04 1.36 -5.86
CA LEU A 303 -0.32 1.03 -4.46
C LEU A 303 -0.30 -0.49 -4.22
N GLU A 304 -0.95 -1.26 -5.09
CA GLU A 304 -0.96 -2.73 -4.97
C GLU A 304 0.45 -3.32 -5.15
N VAL A 305 1.29 -2.73 -6.00
CA VAL A 305 2.69 -3.18 -6.14
C VAL A 305 3.51 -2.87 -4.90
N VAL A 306 3.44 -1.65 -4.37
CA VAL A 306 4.17 -1.25 -3.15
C VAL A 306 3.74 -2.11 -1.96
N LEU A 307 2.43 -2.23 -1.72
CA LEU A 307 1.90 -3.07 -0.64
C LEU A 307 2.23 -4.55 -0.84
N GLY A 308 2.19 -5.03 -2.08
CA GLY A 308 2.56 -6.41 -2.40
C GLY A 308 3.99 -6.75 -1.96
N TYR A 309 4.96 -5.88 -2.23
CA TYR A 309 6.35 -6.08 -1.77
C TYR A 309 6.49 -5.92 -0.26
N ARG A 310 5.87 -4.88 0.32
CA ARG A 310 5.88 -4.64 1.77
C ARG A 310 5.37 -5.86 2.55
N ILE A 311 4.22 -6.41 2.17
CA ILE A 311 3.60 -7.56 2.84
C ILE A 311 4.48 -8.81 2.72
N ARG A 312 4.97 -9.12 1.52
CA ARG A 312 5.75 -10.35 1.28
C ARG A 312 7.13 -10.32 1.96
N LEU A 313 7.74 -9.14 2.03
CA LEU A 313 9.08 -8.98 2.61
C LEU A 313 9.05 -8.59 4.09
N ALA A 314 7.87 -8.38 4.69
CA ALA A 314 7.70 -7.90 6.05
C ALA A 314 8.49 -8.73 7.07
N ASP A 315 8.28 -10.04 7.09
CA ASP A 315 8.92 -10.93 8.06
C ASP A 315 10.43 -11.07 7.77
N ALA A 316 10.79 -11.28 6.49
CA ALA A 316 12.17 -11.53 6.07
C ALA A 316 13.13 -10.34 6.29
N LEU A 317 12.60 -9.11 6.30
CA LEU A 317 13.35 -7.88 6.54
C LEU A 317 13.02 -7.23 7.89
N SER A 318 12.09 -7.81 8.66
CA SER A 318 11.57 -7.25 9.92
C SER A 318 11.02 -5.83 9.74
N LEU A 319 10.23 -5.61 8.69
CA LEU A 319 9.63 -4.31 8.40
C LEU A 319 8.62 -3.91 9.48
N PRO A 320 8.64 -2.66 9.96
CA PRO A 320 7.78 -2.24 11.04
C PRO A 320 6.34 -2.03 10.55
N CYS A 321 5.36 -2.45 11.35
CA CYS A 321 3.94 -2.10 11.19
C CYS A 321 3.32 -2.42 9.83
N GLN A 322 3.78 -3.47 9.13
CA GLN A 322 3.23 -3.80 7.81
C GLN A 322 1.91 -4.59 7.92
N PRO A 323 0.95 -4.35 7.00
CA PRO A 323 -0.24 -5.19 6.90
C PRO A 323 0.16 -6.64 6.56
N ARG A 324 -0.74 -7.60 6.81
CA ARG A 324 -0.46 -9.03 6.56
C ARG A 324 -1.07 -9.56 5.27
N SER A 325 -2.04 -8.85 4.72
CA SER A 325 -2.74 -9.26 3.51
C SER A 325 -3.25 -8.05 2.73
N MET A 326 -3.60 -8.32 1.47
CA MET A 326 -4.10 -7.33 0.54
C MET A 326 -5.16 -7.97 -0.35
N ARG A 327 -6.27 -7.24 -0.58
CA ARG A 327 -7.46 -7.77 -1.27
C ARG A 327 -7.14 -8.21 -2.70
N PHE A 328 -6.27 -7.47 -3.37
CA PHE A 328 -5.95 -7.69 -4.77
C PHE A 328 -4.47 -8.01 -5.01
N ALA A 329 -3.85 -8.78 -4.09
CA ALA A 329 -2.49 -9.30 -4.20
C ALA A 329 -2.09 -9.85 -5.58
N PRO A 330 -2.98 -10.54 -6.33
CA PRO A 330 -2.65 -11.01 -7.68
C PRO A 330 -2.44 -9.90 -8.71
N LEU A 331 -3.04 -8.71 -8.54
CA LEU A 331 -2.86 -7.57 -9.45
C LEU A 331 -1.47 -6.95 -9.36
N ALA A 332 -0.79 -7.09 -8.22
CA ALA A 332 0.61 -6.70 -8.07
C ALA A 332 1.54 -7.52 -8.98
N ALA A 333 1.10 -8.70 -9.44
CA ALA A 333 1.83 -9.60 -10.33
C ALA A 333 3.28 -9.89 -9.87
N ILE A 334 3.51 -9.97 -8.55
CA ILE A 334 4.82 -10.26 -7.98
C ILE A 334 5.03 -11.78 -7.98
N THR A 335 6.07 -12.25 -8.65
CA THR A 335 6.47 -13.66 -8.67
C THR A 335 7.40 -14.01 -7.51
N ALA A 336 7.63 -15.30 -7.28
CA ALA A 336 8.60 -15.76 -6.28
C ALA A 336 10.06 -15.44 -6.66
N GLN A 337 10.33 -15.13 -7.94
CA GLN A 337 11.65 -14.65 -8.37
C GLN A 337 11.80 -13.16 -8.01
N ASP A 338 10.79 -12.34 -8.33
CA ASP A 338 10.78 -10.91 -8.00
C ASP A 338 10.95 -10.68 -6.49
N GLU A 339 10.34 -11.51 -5.66
CA GLU A 339 10.48 -11.45 -4.20
C GLU A 339 11.92 -11.72 -3.74
N ARG A 340 12.58 -12.74 -4.32
CA ARG A 340 13.98 -13.07 -4.01
C ARG A 340 14.92 -11.97 -4.48
N ASP A 341 14.68 -11.40 -5.65
CA ASP A 341 15.49 -10.32 -6.21
C ASP A 341 15.35 -9.04 -5.38
N ALA A 342 14.13 -8.70 -4.96
CA ALA A 342 13.87 -7.58 -4.07
C ALA A 342 14.55 -7.78 -2.70
N LEU A 343 14.42 -8.97 -2.11
CA LEU A 343 15.07 -9.30 -0.84
C LEU A 343 16.60 -9.16 -0.93
N ALA A 344 17.20 -9.68 -2.00
CA ALA A 344 18.64 -9.58 -2.24
C ALA A 344 19.08 -8.13 -2.45
N ALA A 345 18.31 -7.33 -3.21
CA ALA A 345 18.60 -5.93 -3.45
C ALA A 345 18.58 -5.11 -2.16
N VAL A 346 17.56 -5.28 -1.30
CA VAL A 346 17.47 -4.55 -0.02
C VAL A 346 18.61 -4.94 0.92
N ARG A 347 18.95 -6.23 1.00
CA ARG A 347 20.09 -6.69 1.82
C ARG A 347 21.43 -6.17 1.31
N ALA A 348 21.62 -6.11 -0.01
CA ALA A 348 22.83 -5.54 -0.60
C ALA A 348 22.91 -4.01 -0.38
N ALA A 349 21.78 -3.31 -0.34
CA ALA A 349 21.71 -1.89 -0.05
C ALA A 349 22.01 -1.55 1.42
N GLU A 350 21.80 -2.48 2.37
CA GLU A 350 22.03 -2.31 3.81
C GLU A 350 23.53 -2.32 4.18
N THR A 351 24.29 -1.42 3.58
CA THR A 351 25.67 -1.13 3.98
C THR A 351 25.71 -0.23 5.22
N SER A 352 26.78 -0.31 6.01
CA SER A 352 26.95 0.58 7.19
C SER A 352 26.84 2.05 6.82
N GLU A 353 27.37 2.44 5.66
CA GLU A 353 27.34 3.81 5.17
C GLU A 353 25.92 4.25 4.76
N ALA A 354 25.20 3.43 4.00
CA ALA A 354 23.83 3.76 3.60
C ALA A 354 22.88 3.85 4.81
N VAL A 355 23.06 2.96 5.80
CA VAL A 355 22.33 3.02 7.07
C VAL A 355 22.68 4.30 7.84
N ALA A 356 23.96 4.69 7.92
CA ALA A 356 24.37 5.93 8.58
C ALA A 356 23.68 7.15 7.95
N GLN A 357 23.69 7.24 6.62
CA GLN A 357 23.04 8.32 5.86
C GLN A 357 21.51 8.34 6.03
N SER A 358 20.86 7.19 6.19
CA SER A 358 19.42 7.14 6.44
C SER A 358 19.08 7.53 7.88
N VAL A 359 19.83 7.00 8.85
CA VAL A 359 19.55 7.18 10.28
C VAL A 359 19.84 8.62 10.73
N VAL A 360 20.87 9.27 10.19
CA VAL A 360 21.18 10.68 10.52
C VAL A 360 20.07 11.66 10.12
N ARG A 361 19.20 11.27 9.17
CA ARG A 361 18.04 12.09 8.75
C ARG A 361 16.82 11.91 9.67
N ARG A 362 16.92 11.13 10.74
CA ARG A 362 15.81 10.84 11.67
C ARG A 362 15.90 11.72 12.90
N ASP A 363 14.80 12.39 13.23
CA ASP A 363 14.73 13.32 14.36
C ASP A 363 15.04 12.64 15.70
N PHE A 364 14.52 11.43 15.95
CA PHE A 364 14.85 10.67 17.16
C PHE A 364 16.34 10.40 17.34
N TRP A 365 17.06 10.23 16.23
CA TRP A 365 18.48 9.92 16.26
C TRP A 365 19.31 11.19 16.47
N ILE A 366 18.94 12.28 15.80
CA ILE A 366 19.54 13.60 16.06
C ILE A 366 19.30 14.03 17.51
N ALA A 367 18.10 13.83 18.04
CA ALA A 367 17.78 14.10 19.45
C ALA A 367 18.68 13.28 20.39
N TYR A 368 18.87 11.99 20.11
CA TYR A 368 19.79 11.13 20.85
C TYR A 368 21.23 11.65 20.79
N LEU A 369 21.74 11.98 19.59
CA LEU A 369 23.11 12.48 19.43
C LEU A 369 23.32 13.80 20.15
N ARG A 370 22.37 14.74 20.09
CA ARG A 370 22.42 16.01 20.81
C ARG A 370 22.41 15.81 22.32
N ALA A 371 21.65 14.85 22.83
CA ALA A 371 21.62 14.53 24.26
C ALA A 371 22.96 13.94 24.75
N GLN A 372 23.60 13.08 23.94
CA GLN A 372 24.86 12.42 24.32
C GLN A 372 26.12 13.27 24.06
N HIS A 373 26.08 14.13 23.05
CA HIS A 373 27.22 14.94 22.58
C HIS A 373 26.91 16.44 22.62
N ALA A 374 26.22 16.89 23.67
CA ALA A 374 25.73 18.28 23.78
C ALA A 374 26.85 19.33 23.60
N GLU A 375 28.03 19.10 24.18
CA GLU A 375 29.19 19.99 24.06
C GLU A 375 29.64 20.17 22.61
N ALA A 376 29.78 19.08 21.85
CA ALA A 376 30.24 19.14 20.47
C ALA A 376 29.25 19.89 19.55
N PHE A 377 27.95 19.77 19.79
CA PHE A 377 26.94 20.57 19.07
C PHE A 377 26.95 22.04 19.52
N ALA A 378 27.14 22.30 20.81
CA ALA A 378 27.22 23.66 21.35
C ALA A 378 28.45 24.43 20.83
N ASP A 379 29.59 23.76 20.64
CA ASP A 379 30.80 24.35 20.08
C ASP A 379 30.60 24.83 18.63
N ILE A 380 29.89 24.04 17.83
CA ILE A 380 29.48 24.45 16.48
C ILE A 380 28.60 25.69 16.57
N ASP A 381 27.57 25.65 17.42
CA ASP A 381 26.61 26.75 17.55
C ASP A 381 27.29 28.05 18.00
N ALA A 382 28.18 27.99 18.98
CA ALA A 382 28.95 29.13 19.46
C ALA A 382 29.85 29.74 18.37
N SER A 383 30.49 28.90 17.54
CA SER A 383 31.30 29.38 16.40
C SER A 383 30.48 30.15 15.38
N PHE A 384 29.27 29.66 15.07
CA PHE A 384 28.37 30.31 14.11
C PHE A 384 27.69 31.55 14.71
N GLU A 385 27.39 31.58 16.02
CA GLU A 385 26.91 32.78 16.71
C GLU A 385 27.94 33.91 16.69
N ALA A 386 29.22 33.60 16.91
CA ALA A 386 30.30 34.58 16.80
C ALA A 386 30.43 35.16 15.38
N ARG A 387 30.34 34.29 14.35
CA ARG A 387 30.32 34.72 12.94
C ARG A 387 29.08 35.55 12.59
N GLY A 388 27.93 35.23 13.16
CA GLY A 388 26.69 36.00 13.00
C GLY A 388 26.80 37.39 13.61
N THR A 389 27.38 37.49 14.82
CA THR A 389 27.64 38.78 15.49
C THR A 389 28.54 39.67 14.63
N GLN A 390 29.60 39.10 14.03
CA GLN A 390 30.49 39.83 13.13
C GLN A 390 29.76 40.30 11.84
N LEU A 391 28.79 39.52 11.35
CA LEU A 391 27.98 39.90 10.19
C LEU A 391 27.01 41.04 10.53
N ASP A 392 26.46 41.05 11.75
CA ASP A 392 25.60 42.13 12.24
C ASP A 392 26.34 43.47 12.37
N GLU A 393 27.62 43.45 12.78
CA GLU A 393 28.48 44.64 12.79
C GLU A 393 28.71 45.22 11.38
N GLN A 394 28.54 44.41 10.32
CA GLN A 394 28.71 44.83 8.93
C GLN A 394 27.41 45.32 8.28
N VAL A 395 26.28 45.34 9.01
CA VAL A 395 24.94 45.73 8.49
C VAL A 395 24.95 47.10 7.83
N GLU A 396 25.64 48.09 8.41
CA GLU A 396 25.67 49.45 7.86
C GLU A 396 26.44 49.54 6.53
N SER A 397 27.32 48.57 6.27
CA SER A 397 28.12 48.48 5.04
C SER A 397 27.52 47.59 3.96
N LEU A 398 26.55 46.76 4.31
CA LEU A 398 25.92 45.78 3.43
C LEU A 398 24.51 46.23 3.02
N GLY A 399 24.16 46.04 1.75
CA GLY A 399 22.77 46.22 1.31
C GLY A 399 21.84 45.21 1.98
N SER A 400 20.56 45.57 2.16
CA SER A 400 19.57 44.70 2.83
C SER A 400 19.30 43.34 2.15
N GLN A 401 19.67 43.19 0.87
CA GLN A 401 19.63 41.91 0.15
C GLN A 401 20.89 41.08 0.41
N ASP A 402 22.08 41.69 0.33
CA ASP A 402 23.36 41.00 0.56
C ASP A 402 23.48 40.51 2.01
N TYR A 403 23.00 41.30 2.98
CA TYR A 403 22.94 40.90 4.38
C TYR A 403 22.06 39.66 4.59
N ARG A 404 20.88 39.62 3.96
CA ARG A 404 19.98 38.45 4.02
C ARG A 404 20.62 37.22 3.39
N GLN A 405 21.23 37.37 2.21
CA GLN A 405 21.90 36.26 1.54
C GLN A 405 23.03 35.68 2.40
N ARG A 406 23.87 36.54 3.01
CA ARG A 406 24.95 36.08 3.89
C ARG A 406 24.43 35.37 5.14
N TRP A 407 23.30 35.81 5.69
CA TRP A 407 22.65 35.11 6.80
C TRP A 407 22.10 33.75 6.39
N ASP A 408 21.49 33.64 5.21
CA ASP A 408 21.01 32.37 4.67
C ASP A 408 22.18 31.40 4.40
N GLU A 409 23.28 31.89 3.83
CA GLU A 409 24.52 31.13 3.63
C GLU A 409 25.10 30.63 4.96
N LEU A 410 25.21 31.52 5.96
CA LEU A 410 25.71 31.18 7.30
C LEU A 410 24.81 30.15 8.00
N ALA A 411 23.49 30.27 7.86
CA ALA A 411 22.53 29.31 8.40
C ALA A 411 22.64 27.94 7.72
N SER A 412 22.83 27.92 6.39
CA SER A 412 23.04 26.68 5.63
C SER A 412 24.36 26.00 6.01
N GLU A 413 25.43 26.76 6.17
CA GLU A 413 26.72 26.23 6.63
C GLU A 413 26.64 25.63 8.03
N ARG A 414 25.90 26.28 8.95
CA ARG A 414 25.69 25.75 10.31
C ARG A 414 24.98 24.41 10.26
N GLU A 415 23.93 24.29 9.45
CA GLU A 415 23.17 23.05 9.36
C GLU A 415 23.98 21.93 8.69
N ALA A 416 24.80 22.26 7.68
CA ALA A 416 25.74 21.33 7.08
C ALA A 416 26.79 20.84 8.11
N ALA A 417 27.39 21.73 8.89
CA ALA A 417 28.36 21.37 9.93
C ALA A 417 27.74 20.46 11.01
N ARG A 418 26.51 20.75 11.44
CA ARG A 418 25.76 19.89 12.37
C ARG A 418 25.47 18.52 11.77
N HIS A 419 25.07 18.46 10.50
CA HIS A 419 24.81 17.22 9.80
C HIS A 419 26.08 16.38 9.66
N ASP A 420 27.20 16.99 9.29
CA ASP A 420 28.51 16.31 9.14
C ASP A 420 28.99 15.72 10.46
N LEU A 421 28.88 16.48 11.56
CA LEU A 421 29.17 15.98 12.91
C LEU A 421 28.25 14.80 13.26
N ALA A 422 26.95 14.95 13.03
CA ALA A 422 25.98 13.89 13.32
C ALA A 422 26.27 12.62 12.50
N LEU A 423 26.65 12.76 11.23
CA LEU A 423 27.00 11.63 10.36
C LEU A 423 28.29 10.95 10.83
N GLN A 424 29.31 11.72 11.22
CA GLN A 424 30.53 11.18 11.80
C GLN A 424 30.25 10.37 13.07
N LEU A 425 29.54 10.95 14.04
CA LEU A 425 29.17 10.27 15.29
C LEU A 425 28.33 9.01 15.02
N THR A 426 27.45 9.06 14.02
CA THR A 426 26.66 7.89 13.59
C THR A 426 27.54 6.78 13.04
N ARG A 427 28.52 7.09 12.19
CA ARG A 427 29.47 6.12 11.65
C ARG A 427 30.29 5.46 12.75
N GLU A 428 30.82 6.25 13.69
CA GLU A 428 31.57 5.76 14.85
C GLU A 428 30.70 4.82 15.71
N THR A 429 29.46 5.23 15.95
CA THR A 429 28.47 4.44 16.70
C THR A 429 28.18 3.09 16.00
N LEU A 430 28.03 3.08 14.67
CA LEU A 430 27.78 1.85 13.92
C LEU A 430 29.02 0.92 13.90
N ALA A 431 30.23 1.48 13.82
CA ALA A 431 31.48 0.72 13.85
C ALA A 431 31.71 0.02 15.20
N GLN A 432 31.45 0.70 16.32
CA GLN A 432 31.57 0.13 17.66
C GLN A 432 30.61 -1.06 17.89
N GLY A 433 29.44 -1.08 17.26
CA GLY A 433 28.48 -2.18 17.35
C GLY A 433 28.93 -3.47 16.63
N GLN A 434 29.76 -3.34 15.60
CA GLN A 434 30.32 -4.47 14.85
C GLN A 434 31.50 -5.14 15.57
N GLY A 435 32.26 -4.38 16.36
CA GLY A 435 33.38 -4.91 17.17
C GLY A 435 32.93 -5.79 18.35
N ALA A 436 31.80 -5.47 18.98
CA ALA A 436 31.28 -6.22 20.12
C ALA A 436 30.66 -7.58 19.76
N SER A 437 30.12 -7.72 18.54
CA SER A 437 29.52 -8.97 18.04
C SER A 437 30.54 -9.98 17.48
N GLY A 438 31.79 -9.54 17.23
CA GLY A 438 32.90 -10.40 16.80
C GLY A 438 33.69 -11.07 17.93
N GLN A 439 33.53 -10.64 19.19
CA GLN A 439 34.29 -11.20 20.33
C GLN A 439 33.58 -12.34 21.08
N THR A 440 32.28 -12.56 20.84
CA THR A 440 31.53 -13.65 21.48
C THR A 440 31.57 -14.98 20.72
N ALA A 441 32.22 -15.05 19.56
CA ALA A 441 32.28 -16.27 18.73
C ALA A 441 33.57 -17.10 18.89
N HIS A 442 34.49 -16.75 19.81
CA HIS A 442 35.78 -17.43 19.94
C HIS A 442 36.14 -17.93 21.36
N ARG A 443 35.15 -18.04 22.25
CA ARG A 443 35.27 -18.79 23.49
C ARG A 443 34.03 -19.63 23.68
N ASP A 444 34.07 -20.83 23.11
CA ASP A 444 33.89 -22.10 23.83
C ASP A 444 34.26 -23.28 22.91
#